data_AF-A0A7W0PSN7-F1
#
_entry.id   AF-A0A7W0PSN7-F1
#
_cell.length_a   1.000
_cell.length_b   1.000
_cell.length_c   1.000
_cell.angle_alpha   90.00
_cell.angle_beta   90.00
_cell.angle_gamma   90.00
#
_symmetry.space_group_name_H-M   'P 1'
#
loop_
_entity.id
_entity.type
_entity.pdbx_description
1 polymer ?
#
loop_
_entity_poly.entity_id
_entity_poly.type
_entity_poly.pdbx_seq_one_letter_code
_entity_poly.pdbx_strand_id
1 'polypeptide(L)'
;MPSAKTGRMHERSTPPPSGGTDTPEALRVQILATEHWSLLATRSMTYGEVFSRASIFLTVVSASVVALALVAQATDFGDGFYVFALLVLPVVLFIGVATYVRLIDTQIEDAWLVFGMNRLRHAYIEIAPELEPYFVTGLYDDEQGLFDRGRTSVSAACSPARPCSWG
;
A
#
# COMPACT_ATOMS: atom_id res chain seq x y z
N MET A 1 64.54 23.66 42.99
CA MET A 1 63.52 22.66 42.64
C MET A 1 62.25 23.38 42.18
N PRO A 2 61.71 23.07 40.99
CA PRO A 2 60.59 23.77 40.39
C PRO A 2 59.25 23.11 40.76
N SER A 3 58.15 23.86 40.78
CA SER A 3 56.83 23.26 40.57
C SER A 3 55.94 24.28 39.86
N ALA A 4 55.97 24.18 38.53
CA ALA A 4 55.05 24.82 37.63
C ALA A 4 53.65 24.22 37.84
N LYS A 5 52.68 25.05 38.22
CA LYS A 5 51.27 24.63 38.22
C LYS A 5 50.69 24.96 36.84
N THR A 6 51.02 24.08 35.90
CA THR A 6 50.48 23.99 34.54
C THR A 6 48.96 24.06 34.57
N GLY A 7 48.42 24.90 33.69
CA GLY A 7 46.99 25.11 33.50
C GLY A 7 46.25 23.78 33.33
N ARG A 8 45.13 23.67 34.03
CA ARG A 8 44.15 22.61 33.85
C ARG A 8 43.48 22.85 32.49
N MET A 9 44.11 22.37 31.41
CA MET A 9 43.41 22.15 30.15
C MET A 9 42.27 21.19 30.46
N HIS A 10 41.04 21.67 30.33
CA HIS A 10 39.95 20.80 29.98
C HIS A 10 40.36 20.13 28.67
N GLU A 11 40.90 18.92 28.78
CA GLU A 11 40.93 17.97 27.69
C GLU A 11 39.46 17.72 27.36
N ARG A 12 38.97 18.56 26.44
CA ARG A 12 37.71 18.36 25.76
C ARG A 12 37.97 17.07 24.99
N SER A 13 37.55 15.95 25.57
CA SER A 13 37.60 14.65 24.93
C SER A 13 36.97 14.82 23.58
N THR A 14 37.80 14.92 22.54
CA THR A 14 37.36 14.95 21.16
C THR A 14 36.55 13.67 21.00
N PRO A 15 35.23 13.74 20.71
CA PRO A 15 34.52 12.52 20.37
C PRO A 15 35.32 11.89 19.22
N PRO A 16 35.53 10.56 19.23
CA PRO A 16 36.24 9.92 18.13
C PRO A 16 35.63 10.43 16.82
N PRO A 17 36.45 10.72 15.79
CA PRO A 17 35.91 11.09 14.49
C PRO A 17 34.83 10.08 14.19
N SER A 18 33.60 10.56 14.01
CA SER A 18 32.49 9.78 13.51
C SER A 18 32.91 9.36 12.10
N GLY A 19 33.73 8.32 12.03
CA GLY A 19 33.97 7.57 10.82
C GLY A 19 32.59 7.23 10.33
N GLY A 20 32.26 7.69 9.12
CA GLY A 20 31.05 7.30 8.44
C GLY A 20 31.03 5.78 8.45
N THR A 21 30.29 5.19 9.37
CA THR A 21 29.86 3.81 9.23
C THR A 21 28.80 3.87 8.18
N ASP A 22 29.25 3.88 6.92
CA ASP A 22 28.44 3.38 5.82
C ASP A 22 27.88 2.06 6.32
N THR A 23 26.58 2.07 6.62
CA THR A 23 25.90 0.85 7.03
C THR A 23 26.21 -0.16 5.92
N PRO A 24 26.70 -1.37 6.23
CA PRO A 24 27.04 -2.34 5.19
C PRO A 24 25.86 -2.46 4.23
N GLU A 25 26.13 -2.42 2.91
CA GLU A 25 25.07 -2.38 1.89
C GLU A 25 24.08 -3.55 2.05
N ALA A 26 24.60 -4.75 2.34
CA ALA A 26 23.81 -5.93 2.66
C ALA A 26 22.85 -5.72 3.85
N LEU A 27 23.28 -4.97 4.88
CA LEU A 27 22.43 -4.65 6.04
C LEU A 27 21.34 -3.63 5.67
N ARG A 28 21.63 -2.66 4.78
CA ARG A 28 20.61 -1.73 4.26
C ARG A 28 19.54 -2.47 3.47
N VAL A 29 19.94 -3.34 2.55
CA VAL A 29 19.01 -4.18 1.75
C VAL A 29 18.16 -5.08 2.65
N GLN A 30 18.75 -5.65 3.70
CA GLN A 30 18.03 -6.47 4.69
C GLN A 30 16.94 -5.66 5.42
N ILE A 31 17.29 -4.47 5.92
CA ILE A 31 16.34 -3.60 6.64
C ILE A 31 15.19 -3.17 5.71
N LEU A 32 15.51 -2.75 4.48
CA LEU A 32 14.50 -2.42 3.47
C LEU A 32 13.62 -3.63 3.15
N ALA A 33 14.18 -4.84 3.09
CA ALA A 33 13.40 -6.04 2.82
C ALA A 33 12.45 -6.36 3.97
N THR A 34 12.90 -6.25 5.22
CA THR A 34 12.04 -6.43 6.38
C THR A 34 10.88 -5.43 6.39
N GLU A 35 11.13 -4.17 6.04
CA GLU A 35 10.07 -3.17 5.91
C GLU A 35 9.14 -3.45 4.71
N HIS A 36 9.65 -3.97 3.60
CA HIS A 36 8.81 -4.38 2.47
C HIS A 36 7.82 -5.48 2.89
N TRP A 37 8.32 -6.50 3.59
CA TRP A 37 7.49 -7.62 4.05
C TRP A 37 6.51 -7.18 5.15
N SER A 38 6.89 -6.22 6.01
CA SER A 38 5.98 -5.67 7.01
C SER A 38 4.79 -4.97 6.35
N LEU A 39 5.03 -4.14 5.33
CA LEU A 39 3.98 -3.45 4.56
C LEU A 39 3.05 -4.42 3.83
N LEU A 40 3.62 -5.46 3.20
CA LEU A 40 2.82 -6.52 2.54
C LEU A 40 1.95 -7.28 3.55
N ALA A 41 2.48 -7.57 4.73
CA ALA A 41 1.74 -8.24 5.79
C ALA A 41 0.55 -7.38 6.24
N THR A 42 0.78 -6.09 6.52
CA THR A 42 -0.28 -5.14 6.90
C THR A 42 -1.38 -5.09 5.83
N ARG A 43 -0.99 -4.94 4.56
CA ARG A 43 -1.94 -4.91 3.44
C ARG A 43 -2.78 -6.19 3.34
N SER A 44 -2.17 -7.35 3.56
CA SER A 44 -2.89 -8.63 3.52
C SER A 44 -3.95 -8.77 4.63
N MET A 45 -3.66 -8.26 5.84
CA MET A 45 -4.62 -8.26 6.95
C MET A 45 -5.81 -7.36 6.65
N THR A 46 -5.54 -6.18 6.11
CA THR A 46 -6.56 -5.21 5.69
C THR A 46 -7.49 -5.80 4.62
N TYR A 47 -6.95 -6.50 3.61
CA TYR A 47 -7.79 -7.19 2.62
C TYR A 47 -8.63 -8.32 3.21
N GLY A 48 -8.12 -9.04 4.21
CA GLY A 48 -8.90 -10.04 4.94
C GLY A 48 -10.14 -9.43 5.61
N GLU A 49 -9.99 -8.27 6.27
CA GLU A 49 -11.11 -7.53 6.87
C GLU A 49 -12.15 -7.13 5.83
N VAL A 50 -11.71 -6.52 4.72
CA VAL A 50 -12.59 -6.08 3.63
C VAL A 50 -13.34 -7.27 3.02
N PHE A 51 -12.65 -8.38 2.75
CA PHE A 51 -13.26 -9.57 2.18
C PHE A 51 -14.31 -10.18 3.12
N SER A 52 -14.03 -10.21 4.42
CA SER A 52 -15.00 -10.67 5.42
C SER A 52 -16.24 -9.78 5.46
N ARG A 53 -16.07 -8.46 5.47
CA ARG A 53 -17.17 -7.48 5.45
C ARG A 53 -18.03 -7.60 4.20
N ALA A 54 -17.41 -7.71 3.03
CA ALA A 54 -18.10 -7.92 1.76
C ALA A 54 -18.88 -9.24 1.74
N SER A 55 -18.27 -10.32 2.25
CA SER A 55 -18.91 -11.63 2.32
C SER A 55 -20.16 -11.58 3.21
N ILE A 56 -20.06 -10.98 4.41
CA ILE A 56 -21.20 -10.80 5.32
C ILE A 56 -22.32 -10.00 4.66
N PHE A 57 -21.99 -8.91 3.97
CA PHE A 57 -22.96 -8.11 3.23
C PHE A 57 -23.70 -8.94 2.17
N LEU A 58 -22.96 -9.70 1.35
CA LEU A 58 -23.56 -10.57 0.33
C LEU A 58 -24.43 -11.66 0.93
N THR A 59 -24.04 -12.24 2.08
CA THR A 59 -24.86 -13.20 2.80
C THR A 59 -26.17 -12.57 3.29
N VAL A 60 -26.12 -11.38 3.87
CA VAL A 60 -27.32 -10.66 4.34
C VAL A 60 -28.23 -10.33 3.17
N VAL A 61 -27.70 -9.75 2.08
CA VAL A 61 -28.47 -9.43 0.87
C VAL A 61 -29.12 -10.69 0.31
N SER A 62 -28.38 -11.79 0.20
CA SER A 62 -28.90 -13.05 -0.29
C SER A 62 -30.05 -13.57 0.58
N ALA A 63 -29.86 -13.60 1.91
CA ALA A 63 -30.89 -14.02 2.85
C ALA A 63 -32.13 -13.12 2.78
N SER A 64 -31.97 -11.81 2.65
CA SER A 64 -33.07 -10.86 2.49
C SER A 64 -33.85 -11.07 1.20
N VAL A 65 -33.18 -11.31 0.07
CA VAL A 65 -33.83 -11.62 -1.21
C VAL A 65 -34.63 -12.92 -1.11
N VAL A 66 -34.06 -13.96 -0.49
CA VAL A 66 -34.77 -15.23 -0.27
C VAL A 66 -35.98 -15.03 0.64
N ALA A 67 -35.84 -14.29 1.73
CA ALA A 67 -36.95 -13.98 2.63
C ALA A 67 -38.07 -13.21 1.93
N LEU A 68 -37.72 -12.18 1.13
CA LEU A 68 -38.69 -11.43 0.33
C LEU A 68 -39.43 -12.32 -0.68
N ALA A 69 -38.71 -13.22 -1.35
CA ALA A 69 -39.32 -14.18 -2.28
C ALA A 69 -40.31 -15.11 -1.57
N LEU A 70 -39.96 -15.65 -0.40
CA LEU A 70 -40.85 -16.52 0.38
C LEU A 70 -42.10 -15.77 0.86
N VAL A 71 -41.94 -14.55 1.37
CA VAL A 71 -43.07 -13.73 1.83
C VAL A 71 -43.97 -13.32 0.66
N ALA A 72 -43.40 -13.00 -0.50
CA ALA A 72 -44.16 -12.69 -1.71
C ALA A 72 -45.05 -13.86 -2.13
N GLN A 73 -44.50 -15.09 -2.12
CA GLN A 73 -45.26 -16.31 -2.41
C GLN A 73 -46.36 -16.60 -1.37
N ALA A 74 -46.12 -16.31 -0.09
CA ALA A 74 -47.09 -16.56 0.97
C ALA A 74 -48.25 -15.55 1.03
N THR A 75 -48.07 -14.37 0.46
CA THR A 75 -49.03 -13.24 0.56
C THR A 75 -49.63 -12.83 -0.78
N ASP A 76 -49.30 -13.52 -1.87
CA ASP A 76 -49.70 -13.16 -3.24
C ASP A 76 -49.42 -11.68 -3.58
N PHE A 77 -48.28 -11.15 -3.10
CA PHE A 77 -47.91 -9.73 -3.23
C PHE A 77 -48.90 -8.73 -2.64
N GLY A 78 -49.69 -9.13 -1.64
CA GLY A 78 -50.60 -8.25 -0.91
C GLY A 78 -49.89 -7.29 0.06
N ASP A 79 -50.68 -6.54 0.84
CA ASP A 79 -50.16 -5.51 1.77
C ASP A 79 -49.09 -6.02 2.74
N GLY A 80 -49.19 -7.28 3.18
CA GLY A 80 -48.19 -7.92 4.05
C GLY A 80 -46.79 -7.98 3.44
N PHE A 81 -46.69 -8.20 2.13
CA PHE A 81 -45.40 -8.17 1.41
C PHE A 81 -44.81 -6.76 1.40
N TYR A 82 -45.61 -5.73 1.10
CA TYR A 82 -45.13 -4.35 1.05
C TYR A 82 -44.63 -3.87 2.41
N VAL A 83 -45.33 -4.19 3.49
CA VAL A 83 -44.89 -3.86 4.86
C VAL A 83 -43.56 -4.54 5.19
N PHE A 84 -43.42 -5.83 4.86
CA PHE A 84 -42.18 -6.57 5.09
C PHE A 84 -41.03 -6.03 4.23
N ALA A 85 -41.27 -5.73 2.95
CA ALA A 85 -40.29 -5.13 2.05
C ALA A 85 -39.84 -3.75 2.54
N LEU A 86 -40.78 -2.92 3.00
CA LEU A 86 -40.50 -1.58 3.54
C LEU A 86 -39.72 -1.63 4.86
N LEU A 87 -39.73 -2.77 5.56
CA LEU A 87 -38.89 -3.01 6.74
C LEU A 87 -37.50 -3.54 6.35
N VAL A 88 -37.43 -4.54 5.46
CA VAL A 88 -36.15 -5.21 5.11
C VAL A 88 -35.27 -4.36 4.20
N LEU A 89 -35.84 -3.69 3.19
CA LEU A 89 -35.08 -2.87 2.25
C LEU A 89 -34.25 -1.76 2.91
N PRO A 90 -34.78 -0.93 3.83
CA PRO A 90 -33.95 0.08 4.48
C PRO A 90 -32.85 -0.52 5.35
N VAL A 91 -33.07 -1.68 5.97
CA VAL A 91 -32.04 -2.38 6.76
C VAL A 91 -30.90 -2.85 5.85
N VAL A 92 -31.23 -3.51 4.73
CA VAL A 92 -30.22 -3.96 3.75
C VAL A 92 -29.49 -2.77 3.13
N LEU A 93 -30.21 -1.70 2.80
CA LEU A 93 -29.62 -0.46 2.29
C LEU A 93 -28.64 0.14 3.31
N PHE A 94 -29.05 0.24 4.57
CA PHE A 94 -28.21 0.76 5.64
C PHE A 94 -26.91 -0.05 5.80
N ILE A 95 -27.02 -1.38 5.81
CA ILE A 95 -25.85 -2.26 5.87
C ILE A 95 -24.95 -2.04 4.65
N GLY A 96 -25.52 -1.93 3.45
CA GLY A 96 -24.76 -1.67 2.23
C GLY A 96 -24.00 -0.35 2.26
N VAL A 97 -24.64 0.73 2.72
CA VAL A 97 -23.98 2.03 2.89
C VAL A 97 -22.86 1.95 3.92
N ALA A 98 -23.08 1.26 5.05
CA ALA A 98 -22.06 1.08 6.07
C ALA A 98 -20.84 0.31 5.53
N THR A 99 -21.05 -0.74 4.73
CA THR A 99 -19.98 -1.47 4.06
C THR A 99 -19.23 -0.60 3.06
N TYR A 100 -19.95 0.24 2.29
CA TYR A 100 -19.36 1.15 1.32
C TYR A 100 -18.46 2.21 1.96
N VAL A 101 -18.92 2.86 3.03
CA VAL A 101 -18.12 3.86 3.76
C VAL A 101 -16.84 3.23 4.28
N ARG A 102 -16.93 2.05 4.90
CA ARG A 102 -15.76 1.33 5.42
C ARG A 102 -14.78 0.96 4.30
N LEU A 103 -15.29 0.59 3.12
CA LEU A 103 -14.45 0.28 1.96
C LEU A 103 -13.67 1.50 1.48
N ILE A 104 -14.26 2.69 1.49
CA ILE A 104 -13.58 3.94 1.13
C ILE A 104 -12.45 4.23 2.13
N ASP A 105 -12.74 4.17 3.43
CA ASP A 105 -11.75 4.45 4.47
C ASP A 105 -10.53 3.52 4.31
N THR A 106 -10.80 2.23 4.12
CA THR A 106 -9.75 1.23 3.89
C THR A 106 -8.98 1.44 2.58
N GLN A 107 -9.65 1.88 1.51
CA GLN A 107 -8.98 2.20 0.24
C GLN A 107 -8.01 3.38 0.38
N ILE A 108 -8.35 4.38 1.19
CA ILE A 108 -7.46 5.53 1.46
C ILE A 108 -6.22 5.05 2.22
N GLU A 109 -6.40 4.23 3.25
CA GLU A 109 -5.29 3.64 4.01
C GLU A 109 -4.39 2.76 3.11
N ASP A 110 -4.97 1.99 2.18
CA ASP A 110 -4.23 1.18 1.21
C ASP A 110 -3.38 2.05 0.26
N ALA A 111 -3.89 3.22 -0.14
CA ALA A 111 -3.14 4.15 -0.98
C ALA A 111 -1.87 4.66 -0.27
N TRP A 112 -1.95 4.98 1.02
CA TRP A 112 -0.78 5.37 1.82
C TRP A 112 0.26 4.25 1.94
N LEU A 113 -0.20 3.00 2.09
CA LEU A 113 0.69 1.83 2.08
C LEU A 113 1.42 1.66 0.73
N VAL A 114 0.73 1.92 -0.39
CA VAL A 114 1.33 1.85 -1.73
C VAL A 114 2.43 2.90 -1.91
N PHE A 115 2.22 4.14 -1.45
CA PHE A 115 3.26 5.18 -1.48
C PHE A 115 4.51 4.76 -0.68
N GLY A 116 4.31 4.17 0.50
CA GLY A 116 5.42 3.61 1.28
C GLY A 116 6.21 2.53 0.52
N MET A 117 5.51 1.65 -0.19
CA MET A 117 6.14 0.60 -1.01
C MET A 117 6.92 1.17 -2.21
N ASN A 118 6.40 2.20 -2.87
CA ASN A 118 7.08 2.85 -4.00
C ASN A 118 8.36 3.55 -3.55
N ARG A 119 8.32 4.26 -2.41
CA ARG A 119 9.52 4.86 -1.81
C ARG A 119 10.57 3.82 -1.42
N LEU A 120 10.14 2.64 -0.95
CA LEU A 120 11.06 1.53 -0.70
C LEU A 120 11.71 1.01 -1.99
N ARG A 121 10.92 0.87 -3.07
CA ARG A 121 11.43 0.49 -4.39
C ARG A 121 12.45 1.48 -4.94
N HIS A 122 12.22 2.78 -4.74
CA HIS A 122 13.21 3.80 -5.07
C HIS A 122 14.56 3.54 -4.36
N ALA A 123 14.51 3.29 -3.05
CA ALA A 123 15.72 3.02 -2.27
C ALA A 123 16.46 1.75 -2.72
N TYR A 124 15.77 0.75 -3.28
CA TYR A 124 16.43 -0.42 -3.89
C TYR A 124 17.20 -0.08 -5.16
N ILE A 125 16.67 0.82 -6.00
CA ILE A 125 17.33 1.26 -7.24
C ILE A 125 18.53 2.15 -6.96
N GLU A 126 18.48 2.98 -5.90
CA GLU A 126 19.66 3.73 -5.46
C GLU A 126 20.84 2.81 -5.08
N ILE A 127 20.55 1.59 -4.60
CA ILE A 127 21.56 0.60 -4.21
C ILE A 127 21.99 -0.25 -5.43
N ALA A 128 21.04 -0.72 -6.23
CA ALA A 128 21.30 -1.62 -7.38
C ALA A 128 20.57 -1.11 -8.64
N PRO A 129 21.17 -0.17 -9.40
CA PRO A 129 20.51 0.48 -10.55
C PRO A 129 20.27 -0.47 -11.72
N GLU A 130 21.05 -1.53 -11.84
CA GLU A 130 20.87 -2.61 -12.82
C GLU A 130 19.52 -3.35 -12.72
N LEU A 131 18.81 -3.21 -11.60
CA LEU A 131 17.51 -3.84 -11.38
C LEU A 131 16.33 -3.05 -11.95
N GLU A 132 16.55 -1.81 -12.39
CA GLU A 132 15.49 -0.92 -12.92
C GLU A 132 14.63 -1.56 -14.02
N PRO A 133 15.18 -2.29 -15.02
CA PRO A 133 14.39 -2.91 -16.08
C PRO A 133 13.46 -4.04 -15.60
N TYR A 134 13.68 -4.57 -14.39
CA TYR A 134 12.91 -5.69 -13.85
C TYR A 134 11.70 -5.23 -13.01
N PHE A 135 11.61 -3.95 -12.65
CA PHE A 135 10.46 -3.40 -11.94
C PHE A 135 9.35 -2.99 -12.92
N VAL A 136 8.18 -3.62 -12.77
CA VAL A 136 7.01 -3.42 -13.67
C VAL A 136 6.05 -2.35 -13.12
N THR A 137 6.26 -1.91 -11.87
CA THR A 137 5.39 -1.01 -11.12
C THR A 137 6.13 0.28 -10.78
N GLY A 138 5.40 1.39 -10.61
CA GLY A 138 5.95 2.72 -10.33
C GLY A 138 7.04 2.71 -9.24
N LEU A 139 8.16 3.38 -9.57
CA LEU A 139 9.34 3.56 -8.71
C LEU A 139 9.30 4.89 -7.93
N TYR A 140 8.42 5.81 -8.34
CA TYR A 140 8.32 7.17 -7.81
C TYR A 140 6.85 7.49 -7.53
N ASP A 141 6.60 8.30 -6.51
CA ASP A 141 5.27 8.77 -6.11
C ASP A 141 4.77 9.93 -6.99
N ASP A 142 5.00 9.86 -8.30
CA ASP A 142 4.50 10.83 -9.25
C ASP A 142 3.09 10.44 -9.73
N GLU A 143 2.17 11.41 -9.66
CA GLU A 143 0.79 11.34 -10.18
C GLU A 143 0.74 10.82 -11.65
N GLN A 144 1.84 10.94 -12.40
CA GLN A 144 1.97 10.47 -13.78
C GLN A 144 2.09 8.93 -13.91
N GLY A 145 2.59 8.23 -12.88
CA GLY A 145 2.66 6.75 -12.86
C GLY A 145 1.33 6.06 -12.56
N LEU A 146 0.37 6.77 -11.96
CA LEU A 146 -0.98 6.28 -11.66
C LEU A 146 -1.92 6.28 -12.88
N PHE A 147 -1.66 7.13 -13.88
CA PHE A 147 -2.46 7.24 -15.10
C PHE A 147 -1.80 6.69 -16.36
N ASP A 148 -0.49 6.46 -16.38
CA ASP A 148 0.21 5.89 -17.53
C ASP A 148 0.11 4.35 -17.56
N ARG A 149 -1.12 3.84 -17.69
CA ARG A 149 -1.36 2.40 -17.94
C ARG A 149 -1.21 2.04 -19.43
N GLY A 150 -0.24 2.64 -20.12
CA GLY A 150 0.17 2.19 -21.43
C GLY A 150 0.76 3.27 -22.34
N ARG A 151 2.01 3.66 -22.11
CA ARG A 151 2.88 4.10 -23.20
C ARG A 151 4.38 4.00 -22.89
N THR A 152 4.98 2.93 -23.41
CA THR A 152 6.34 2.91 -24.00
C THR A 152 7.52 3.40 -23.15
N SER A 153 8.21 2.47 -22.49
CA SER A 153 9.67 2.53 -22.32
C SER A 153 10.40 1.62 -23.33
N VAL A 154 10.00 1.71 -24.61
CA VAL A 154 10.87 1.35 -25.74
C VAL A 154 11.13 2.63 -26.53
N SER A 155 11.86 3.57 -25.94
CA SER A 155 12.56 4.64 -26.67
C SER A 155 13.38 5.50 -25.72
N ALA A 156 14.54 5.01 -25.33
CA ALA A 156 15.68 5.87 -25.00
C ALA A 156 17.01 5.29 -25.51
N ALA A 157 16.97 4.41 -26.51
CA ALA A 157 18.16 3.90 -27.19
C ALA A 157 18.03 4.05 -28.71
N CYS A 158 17.84 5.27 -29.19
CA CYS A 158 18.20 5.63 -30.56
C CYS A 158 18.63 7.10 -30.59
N SER A 159 19.87 7.33 -30.16
CA SER A 159 20.56 8.58 -30.43
C SER A 159 20.87 8.60 -31.94
N PRO A 160 20.61 9.70 -32.69
CA PRO A 160 20.66 9.74 -34.16
C PRO A 160 22.08 9.59 -34.77
N ALA A 161 23.07 9.12 -34.00
CA ALA A 161 24.47 9.12 -34.39
C ALA A 161 25.16 7.74 -34.41
N ARG A 162 24.46 6.62 -34.19
CA ARG A 162 25.09 5.28 -34.31
C ARG A 162 24.14 4.23 -34.93
N PRO A 163 24.56 3.50 -35.99
CA PRO A 163 23.79 2.36 -36.49
C PRO A 163 23.89 1.19 -35.50
N CYS A 164 22.72 0.66 -35.10
CA CYS A 164 22.61 -0.52 -34.24
C CYS A 164 23.13 -1.75 -34.97
N SER A 165 24.25 -2.33 -34.52
CA SER A 165 24.66 -3.69 -34.86
C SER A 165 24.16 -4.65 -33.78
N TRP A 166 23.25 -5.55 -34.15
CA TRP A 166 22.83 -6.70 -33.33
C TRP A 166 23.79 -7.85 -33.62
N GLY A 167 24.46 -8.36 -32.58
CA GLY A 167 25.29 -9.56 -32.60
C GLY A 167 24.86 -10.48 -31.47
#